data_AF-A0A135VD25-F1
#
_entry.id   AF-A0A135VD25-F1
#
_cell.length_a   1.000
_cell.length_b   1.000
_cell.length_c   1.000
_cell.angle_alpha   90.00
_cell.angle_beta   90.00
_cell.angle_gamma   90.00
#
_symmetry.space_group_name_H-M   'P 1'
#
loop_
_entity.id
_entity.type
_entity.pdbx_description
1 polymer ?
#
loop_
_entity_poly.entity_id
_entity_poly.type
_entity_poly.pdbx_seq_one_letter_code
_entity_poly.pdbx_strand_id
1 'polypeptide(L)'
;MKTLGSVTKYYKFVDPGTRIMLENQMDTAADYKDFVRRFCTAVTSEESHDERVYLAARLALHYGGHDSMPRLVKKYPSSVLARPYYLLFLRHTYGDMPLMRVAESIREALDSTPEDWIKLDLLLREWQCYNAIKDVSQLQTANRGMRELIESDVDLECFIPGIYHVMMQGRKESELDDALQEALKIARKYDDLVVMARLFALNAAFIRDTDEALAEKCFHFARELDEDLGFDPKSVYSLAI
;
A
#
# COMPACT_ATOMS: atom_id res chain seq x y z
N MET A 1 -2.23 8.50 -18.88
CA MET A 1 -1.29 7.35 -18.71
C MET A 1 -1.99 6.07 -19.16
N LYS A 2 -1.28 4.95 -19.37
CA LYS A 2 -1.96 3.66 -19.56
C LYS A 2 -2.76 3.32 -18.29
N THR A 3 -3.86 2.59 -18.47
CA THR A 3 -4.59 1.99 -17.36
C THR A 3 -3.62 1.16 -16.52
N LEU A 4 -3.57 1.41 -15.20
CA LEU A 4 -2.71 0.67 -14.28
C LEU A 4 -3.54 -0.15 -13.31
N GLY A 5 -3.24 -1.44 -13.25
CA GLY A 5 -3.84 -2.37 -12.29
C GLY A 5 -3.71 -1.94 -10.82
N SER A 6 -2.60 -1.28 -10.47
CA SER A 6 -2.37 -0.67 -9.14
C SER A 6 -3.46 0.33 -8.73
N VAL A 7 -4.20 0.88 -9.69
CA VAL A 7 -5.35 1.78 -9.47
C VAL A 7 -6.67 1.07 -9.75
N THR A 8 -6.79 0.37 -10.88
CA THR A 8 -8.08 -0.20 -11.30
C THR A 8 -8.56 -1.35 -10.44
N LYS A 9 -7.68 -1.97 -9.64
CA LYS A 9 -8.10 -2.96 -8.65
C LYS A 9 -9.13 -2.43 -7.63
N TYR A 10 -9.21 -1.10 -7.45
CA TYR A 10 -10.20 -0.46 -6.58
C TYR A 10 -11.59 -0.29 -7.21
N TYR A 11 -11.73 -0.39 -8.54
CA TYR A 11 -12.96 0.01 -9.26
C TYR A 11 -14.21 -0.77 -8.89
N LYS A 12 -14.05 -1.99 -8.38
CA LYS A 12 -15.15 -2.84 -7.94
C LYS A 12 -15.61 -2.55 -6.51
N PHE A 13 -14.81 -1.82 -5.75
CA PHE A 13 -15.07 -1.53 -4.35
C PHE A 13 -15.57 -0.10 -4.12
N VAL A 14 -15.10 0.84 -4.93
CA VAL A 14 -15.45 2.26 -4.76
C VAL A 14 -16.77 2.62 -5.43
N ASP A 15 -17.41 3.67 -4.93
CA ASP A 15 -18.63 4.21 -5.54
C ASP A 15 -18.40 4.71 -6.98
N PRO A 16 -19.45 4.74 -7.84
CA PRO A 16 -19.32 5.18 -9.23
C PRO A 16 -18.71 6.58 -9.41
N GLY A 17 -18.96 7.52 -8.50
CA GLY A 17 -18.39 8.86 -8.54
C GLY A 17 -16.89 8.86 -8.26
N THR A 18 -16.44 8.08 -7.27
CA THR A 18 -15.01 7.90 -7.01
C THR A 18 -14.32 7.17 -8.16
N ARG A 19 -14.96 6.17 -8.78
CA ARG A 19 -14.44 5.51 -9.97
C ARG A 19 -14.24 6.49 -11.14
N ILE A 20 -15.25 7.29 -11.48
CA ILE A 20 -15.16 8.30 -12.55
C ILE A 20 -14.02 9.29 -12.24
N MET A 21 -13.85 9.70 -10.99
CA MET A 21 -12.75 10.58 -10.60
C MET A 21 -11.39 9.92 -10.84
N LEU A 22 -11.22 8.65 -10.45
CA LEU A 22 -9.98 7.89 -10.69
C LEU A 22 -9.67 7.77 -12.19
N GLU A 23 -10.67 7.40 -12.99
CA GLU A 23 -10.56 7.30 -14.47
C GLU A 23 -10.12 8.64 -15.07
N ASN A 24 -10.81 9.74 -14.74
CA ASN A 24 -10.48 11.08 -15.24
C ASN A 24 -9.06 11.53 -14.90
N GLN A 25 -8.60 11.25 -13.67
CA GLN A 25 -7.23 11.62 -13.29
C GLN A 25 -6.19 10.73 -13.99
N MET A 26 -6.48 9.45 -14.20
CA MET A 26 -5.60 8.52 -14.89
C MET A 26 -5.49 8.83 -16.39
N ASP A 27 -6.57 9.24 -17.05
CA ASP A 27 -6.55 9.59 -18.47
C ASP A 27 -5.62 10.77 -18.76
N THR A 28 -5.55 11.73 -17.82
CA THR A 28 -4.79 12.99 -17.99
C THR A 28 -3.41 12.99 -17.34
N ALA A 29 -3.08 12.00 -16.52
CA ALA A 29 -1.80 11.89 -15.84
C ALA A 29 -0.67 11.40 -16.77
N ALA A 30 0.54 11.89 -16.53
CA ALA A 30 1.73 11.40 -17.24
C ALA A 30 2.15 9.99 -16.79
N ASP A 31 2.17 9.77 -15.47
CA ASP A 31 2.61 8.55 -14.79
C ASP A 31 1.81 8.36 -13.48
N TYR A 32 2.12 7.31 -12.71
CA TYR A 32 1.42 7.01 -11.47
C TYR A 32 1.59 8.13 -10.42
N LYS A 33 2.79 8.71 -10.28
CA LYS A 33 3.04 9.82 -9.36
C LYS A 33 2.19 11.06 -9.69
N ASP A 34 2.13 11.45 -10.97
CA ASP A 34 1.29 12.55 -11.43
C ASP A 34 -0.19 12.25 -11.20
N PHE A 35 -0.62 11.01 -11.46
CA PHE A 35 -1.98 10.55 -11.15
C PHE A 35 -2.32 10.73 -9.68
N VAL A 36 -1.50 10.24 -8.74
CA VAL A 36 -1.83 10.36 -7.31
C VAL A 36 -1.89 11.83 -6.89
N ARG A 37 -0.94 12.66 -7.35
CA ARG A 37 -0.95 14.11 -7.07
C ARG A 37 -2.24 14.79 -7.55
N ARG A 38 -2.68 14.47 -8.76
CA ARG A 38 -3.93 14.98 -9.35
C ARG A 38 -5.16 14.49 -8.59
N PHE A 39 -5.20 13.20 -8.25
CA PHE A 39 -6.27 12.61 -7.46
C PHE A 39 -6.39 13.26 -6.08
N CYS A 40 -5.28 13.40 -5.33
CA CYS A 40 -5.29 14.13 -4.07
C CYS A 40 -5.75 15.58 -4.24
N THR A 41 -5.33 16.26 -5.32
CA THR A 41 -5.77 17.63 -5.61
C THR A 41 -7.27 17.69 -5.82
N ALA A 42 -7.84 16.80 -6.65
CA ALA A 42 -9.28 16.70 -6.90
C ALA A 42 -10.04 16.45 -5.59
N VAL A 43 -9.60 15.47 -4.80
CA VAL A 43 -10.20 15.15 -3.49
C VAL A 43 -10.21 16.38 -2.57
N THR A 44 -9.11 17.14 -2.49
CA THR A 44 -9.04 18.34 -1.63
C THR A 44 -9.74 19.59 -2.18
N SER A 45 -10.17 19.58 -3.45
CA SER A 45 -10.78 20.74 -4.11
C SER A 45 -12.24 20.95 -3.74
N GLU A 46 -12.92 19.90 -3.31
CA GLU A 46 -14.33 19.89 -2.92
C GLU A 46 -14.53 19.11 -1.61
N GLU A 47 -15.76 19.05 -1.09
CA GLU A 47 -16.03 18.17 0.04
C GLU A 47 -16.08 16.72 -0.44
N SER A 48 -15.35 15.83 0.22
CA SER A 48 -15.21 14.42 -0.18
C SER A 48 -15.61 13.52 0.98
N HIS A 49 -16.22 12.38 0.66
CA HIS A 49 -16.54 11.36 1.65
C HIS A 49 -15.27 10.65 2.16
N ASP A 50 -15.33 10.12 3.38
CA ASP A 50 -14.18 9.55 4.09
C ASP A 50 -13.46 8.43 3.33
N GLU A 51 -14.19 7.58 2.60
CA GLU A 51 -13.59 6.54 1.76
C GLU A 51 -12.64 7.12 0.69
N ARG A 52 -13.07 8.21 0.03
CA ARG A 52 -12.27 8.85 -1.01
C ARG A 52 -11.04 9.54 -0.42
N VAL A 53 -11.20 10.15 0.76
CA VAL A 53 -10.08 10.74 1.52
C VAL A 53 -9.10 9.66 1.96
N TYR A 54 -9.60 8.53 2.44
CA TYR A 54 -8.83 7.33 2.77
C TYR A 54 -8.03 6.84 1.56
N LEU A 55 -8.67 6.66 0.40
CA LEU A 55 -8.00 6.17 -0.80
C LEU A 55 -6.91 7.15 -1.27
N ALA A 56 -7.20 8.45 -1.22
CA ALA A 56 -6.20 9.49 -1.55
C ALA A 56 -5.01 9.46 -0.60
N ALA A 57 -5.24 9.36 0.72
CA ALA A 57 -4.18 9.27 1.72
C ALA A 57 -3.35 7.99 1.54
N ARG A 58 -4.02 6.85 1.32
CA ARG A 58 -3.38 5.56 1.06
C ARG A 58 -2.46 5.64 -0.16
N LEU A 59 -2.99 6.06 -1.31
CA LEU A 59 -2.21 6.21 -2.54
C LEU A 59 -1.07 7.21 -2.34
N ALA A 60 -1.30 8.30 -1.62
CA ALA A 60 -0.28 9.29 -1.33
C ALA A 60 0.89 8.74 -0.52
N LEU A 61 0.60 7.94 0.50
CA LEU A 61 1.63 7.26 1.28
C LEU A 61 2.49 6.35 0.41
N HIS A 62 1.90 5.64 -0.56
CA HIS A 62 2.62 4.71 -1.43
C HIS A 62 3.70 5.36 -2.30
N TYR A 63 3.56 6.63 -2.69
CA TYR A 63 4.56 7.34 -3.51
C TYR A 63 5.45 8.33 -2.73
N GLY A 64 5.32 8.39 -1.41
CA GLY A 64 6.10 9.30 -0.55
C GLY A 64 5.44 10.65 -0.25
N GLY A 65 4.29 10.97 -0.86
CA GLY A 65 3.26 11.88 -0.32
C GLY A 65 3.64 13.32 0.07
N HIS A 66 4.87 13.79 -0.12
CA HIS A 66 5.39 15.01 0.53
C HIS A 66 4.56 16.27 0.27
N ASP A 67 3.98 16.42 -0.92
CA ASP A 67 3.15 17.59 -1.25
C ASP A 67 1.65 17.35 -1.02
N SER A 68 1.18 16.10 -1.13
CA SER A 68 -0.25 15.75 -1.09
C SER A 68 -0.74 15.49 0.33
N MET A 69 0.05 14.80 1.15
CA MET A 69 -0.35 14.41 2.49
C MET A 69 -0.61 15.63 3.39
N PRO A 70 0.24 16.69 3.41
CA PRO A 70 -0.05 17.88 4.20
C PRO A 70 -1.36 18.57 3.81
N ARG A 71 -1.75 18.52 2.52
CA ARG A 71 -3.02 19.09 2.04
C ARG A 71 -4.22 18.28 2.50
N LEU A 72 -4.13 16.95 2.42
CA LEU A 72 -5.16 16.03 2.92
C LEU A 72 -5.37 16.20 4.43
N VAL A 73 -4.28 16.22 5.22
CA VAL A 73 -4.32 16.44 6.68
C VAL A 73 -4.97 17.78 7.02
N LYS A 74 -4.61 18.86 6.30
CA LYS A 74 -5.14 20.20 6.55
C LYS A 74 -6.64 20.28 6.25
N LYS A 75 -7.11 19.65 5.16
CA LYS A 75 -8.50 19.71 4.71
C LYS A 75 -9.40 18.75 5.49
N TYR A 76 -8.91 17.56 5.84
CA TYR A 76 -9.66 16.49 6.50
C TYR A 76 -8.95 15.99 7.78
N PRO A 77 -8.69 16.84 8.78
CA PRO A 77 -8.00 16.44 10.01
C PRO A 77 -8.80 15.41 10.83
N SER A 78 -10.11 15.40 10.65
CA SER A 78 -11.06 14.58 11.41
C SER A 78 -11.33 13.21 10.78
N SER A 79 -10.83 12.93 9.57
CA SER A 79 -11.13 11.67 8.87
C SER A 79 -10.52 10.49 9.61
N VAL A 80 -11.37 9.64 10.18
CA VAL A 80 -10.95 8.49 11.00
C VAL A 80 -10.21 7.47 10.12
N LEU A 81 -10.74 7.19 8.92
CA LEU A 81 -10.13 6.22 7.99
C LEU A 81 -8.77 6.68 7.47
N ALA A 82 -8.60 7.97 7.17
CA ALA A 82 -7.34 8.48 6.63
C ALA A 82 -6.25 8.72 7.70
N ARG A 83 -6.65 8.90 8.97
CA ARG A 83 -5.74 9.22 10.09
C ARG A 83 -4.56 8.24 10.23
N PRO A 84 -4.72 6.91 10.12
CA PRO A 84 -3.58 5.98 10.12
C PRO A 84 -2.48 6.34 9.12
N TYR A 85 -2.85 6.72 7.89
CA TYR A 85 -1.89 7.06 6.84
C TYR A 85 -1.24 8.42 7.08
N TYR A 86 -1.95 9.35 7.71
CA TYR A 86 -1.35 10.61 8.16
C TYR A 86 -0.26 10.36 9.20
N LEU A 87 -0.54 9.51 10.19
CA LEU A 87 0.45 9.18 11.22
C LEU A 87 1.63 8.38 10.66
N LEU A 88 1.40 7.45 9.73
CA LEU A 88 2.46 6.74 9.01
C LEU A 88 3.34 7.71 8.20
N PHE A 89 2.74 8.67 7.50
CA PHE A 89 3.50 9.69 6.77
C PHE A 89 4.36 10.55 7.70
N LEU A 90 3.81 11.00 8.83
CA LEU A 90 4.57 11.74 9.84
C LEU A 90 5.72 10.90 10.39
N ARG A 91 5.50 9.60 10.62
CA ARG A 91 6.54 8.67 11.04
C ARG A 91 7.66 8.56 10.02
N HIS A 92 7.34 8.35 8.75
CA HIS A 92 8.35 8.22 7.69
C HIS A 92 9.12 9.53 7.45
N THR A 93 8.45 10.67 7.63
CA THR A 93 9.04 11.99 7.35
C THR A 93 9.89 12.50 8.51
N TYR A 94 9.44 12.30 9.75
CA TYR A 94 10.03 12.94 10.93
C TYR A 94 10.58 11.96 11.97
N GLY A 95 10.31 10.65 11.86
CA GLY A 95 10.83 9.61 12.78
C GLY A 95 10.17 9.55 14.16
N ASP A 96 9.55 10.64 14.62
CA ASP A 96 9.15 10.81 16.04
C ASP A 96 7.81 10.19 16.42
N MET A 97 7.02 9.69 15.46
CA MET A 97 5.69 9.14 15.73
C MET A 97 5.77 7.71 16.28
N PRO A 98 5.34 7.42 17.53
CA PRO A 98 5.37 6.06 18.07
C PRO A 98 4.44 5.12 17.29
N LEU A 99 4.91 3.91 16.97
CA LEU A 99 4.10 2.90 16.27
C LEU A 99 2.82 2.54 17.02
N MET A 100 2.83 2.59 18.36
CA MET A 100 1.63 2.32 19.14
C MET A 100 0.50 3.32 18.84
N ARG A 101 0.83 4.60 18.63
CA ARG A 101 -0.18 5.61 18.24
C ARG A 101 -0.75 5.34 16.85
N VAL A 102 0.07 4.82 15.94
CA VAL A 102 -0.41 4.39 14.62
C VAL A 102 -1.36 3.21 14.79
N ALA A 103 -0.97 2.18 15.55
CA ALA A 103 -1.81 1.01 15.82
C ALA A 103 -3.15 1.38 16.48
N GLU A 104 -3.14 2.28 17.46
CA GLU A 104 -4.35 2.82 18.09
C GLU A 104 -5.26 3.51 17.08
N SER A 105 -4.71 4.33 16.18
CA SER A 105 -5.50 4.97 15.13
C SER A 105 -6.08 3.99 14.11
N ILE A 106 -5.38 2.87 13.85
CA ILE A 106 -5.87 1.80 12.97
C ILE A 106 -7.06 1.10 13.64
N ARG A 107 -6.98 0.83 14.94
CA ARG A 107 -8.09 0.25 15.71
C ARG A 107 -9.32 1.14 15.68
N GLU A 108 -9.15 2.43 15.92
CA GLU A 108 -10.25 3.41 15.83
C GLU A 108 -10.92 3.37 14.44
N ALA A 109 -10.12 3.26 13.36
CA ALA A 109 -10.62 3.12 12.00
C ALA A 109 -11.30 1.77 11.72
N LEU A 110 -10.84 0.68 12.34
CA LEU A 110 -11.52 -0.63 12.25
C LEU A 110 -12.86 -0.61 13.01
N ASP A 111 -12.91 0.05 14.16
CA ASP A 111 -14.10 0.19 15.01
C ASP A 111 -15.19 1.07 14.37
N SER A 112 -14.84 1.94 13.42
CA SER A 112 -15.80 2.72 12.63
C SER A 112 -16.50 1.91 11.53
N THR A 113 -16.37 0.57 11.54
CA THR A 113 -17.01 -0.37 10.63
C THR A 113 -16.81 -0.04 9.14
N PRO A 114 -15.57 0.04 8.64
CA PRO A 114 -15.33 0.37 7.25
C PRO A 114 -15.69 -0.80 6.33
N GLU A 115 -15.66 -0.57 5.02
CA GLU A 115 -15.83 -1.63 4.02
C GLU A 115 -14.72 -2.69 4.13
N ASP A 116 -15.00 -3.91 3.69
CA ASP A 116 -14.12 -5.06 3.94
C ASP A 116 -12.75 -4.95 3.27
N TRP A 117 -12.67 -4.32 2.10
CA TRP A 117 -11.39 -4.05 1.43
C TRP A 117 -10.54 -3.01 2.19
N ILE A 118 -11.18 -2.03 2.84
CA ILE A 118 -10.53 -1.06 3.73
C ILE A 118 -10.08 -1.76 4.99
N LYS A 119 -10.94 -2.59 5.61
CA LYS A 119 -10.58 -3.42 6.77
C LYS A 119 -9.35 -4.26 6.47
N LEU A 120 -9.29 -4.91 5.31
CA LEU A 120 -8.17 -5.75 4.92
C LEU A 120 -6.85 -4.96 4.84
N ASP A 121 -6.86 -3.79 4.20
CA ASP A 121 -5.66 -2.94 4.11
C ASP A 121 -5.27 -2.36 5.49
N LEU A 122 -6.25 -1.99 6.33
CA LEU A 122 -6.00 -1.53 7.71
C LEU A 122 -5.39 -2.65 8.57
N LEU A 123 -5.93 -3.87 8.52
CA LEU A 123 -5.38 -5.04 9.22
C LEU A 123 -3.96 -5.36 8.77
N LEU A 124 -3.65 -5.18 7.49
CA LEU A 124 -2.29 -5.29 6.98
C LEU A 124 -1.35 -4.27 7.65
N ARG A 125 -1.79 -3.01 7.79
CA ARG A 125 -1.02 -1.97 8.50
C ARG A 125 -0.90 -2.24 10.00
N GLU A 126 -1.97 -2.76 10.60
CA GLU A 126 -1.98 -3.15 12.00
C GLU A 126 -0.93 -4.25 12.26
N TRP A 127 -0.91 -5.26 11.39
CA TRP A 127 0.08 -6.33 11.41
C TRP A 127 1.50 -5.76 11.33
N GLN A 128 1.77 -4.82 10.42
CA GLN A 128 3.10 -4.19 10.30
C GLN A 128 3.52 -3.48 11.59
N CYS A 129 2.60 -2.73 12.21
CA CYS A 129 2.88 -2.02 13.46
C CYS A 129 3.25 -3.02 14.57
N TYR A 130 2.47 -4.09 14.73
CA TYR A 130 2.71 -5.11 15.75
C TYR A 130 3.94 -5.98 15.47
N ASN A 131 4.29 -6.17 14.20
CA ASN A 131 5.53 -6.87 13.82
C ASN A 131 6.74 -6.09 14.28
N ALA A 132 6.76 -4.78 14.00
CA ALA A 132 7.86 -3.91 14.36
C ALA A 132 8.06 -3.79 15.88
N ILE A 133 7.00 -3.88 16.69
CA ILE A 133 7.10 -3.88 18.16
C ILE A 133 7.12 -5.28 18.79
N LYS A 134 7.13 -6.34 17.98
CA LYS A 134 7.18 -7.75 18.39
C LYS A 134 6.02 -8.20 19.29
N ASP A 135 4.82 -7.66 19.09
CA ASP A 135 3.61 -8.11 19.78
C ASP A 135 2.97 -9.30 19.03
N VAL A 136 3.38 -10.51 19.43
CA VAL A 136 2.96 -11.77 18.78
C VAL A 136 1.44 -12.01 18.88
N SER A 137 0.81 -11.59 19.98
CA SER A 137 -0.62 -11.83 20.19
C SER A 137 -1.44 -11.00 19.20
N GLN A 138 -1.12 -9.72 19.08
CA GLN A 138 -1.84 -8.83 18.16
C GLN A 138 -1.53 -9.15 16.69
N LEU A 139 -0.31 -9.57 16.38
CA LEU A 139 0.05 -10.11 15.06
C LEU A 139 -0.84 -11.28 14.63
N GLN A 140 -1.09 -12.23 15.52
CA GLN A 140 -1.93 -13.39 15.24
C GLN A 140 -3.40 -12.98 15.03
N THR A 141 -3.88 -12.01 15.80
CA THR A 141 -5.23 -11.45 15.64
C THR A 141 -5.40 -10.79 14.28
N ALA A 142 -4.49 -9.89 13.89
CA ALA A 142 -4.55 -9.21 12.60
C ALA A 142 -4.44 -10.21 11.43
N ASN A 143 -3.52 -11.17 11.51
CA ASN A 143 -3.36 -12.21 10.49
C ASN A 143 -4.61 -13.09 10.34
N ARG A 144 -5.28 -13.43 11.46
CA ARG A 144 -6.54 -14.18 11.41
C ARG A 144 -7.63 -13.38 10.71
N GLY A 145 -7.82 -12.12 11.08
CA GLY A 145 -8.82 -11.25 10.45
C GLY A 145 -8.58 -11.08 8.95
N MET A 146 -7.33 -10.92 8.51
CA MET A 146 -7.01 -10.85 7.07
C MET A 146 -7.41 -12.13 6.33
N ARG A 147 -7.12 -13.30 6.89
CA ARG A 147 -7.47 -14.59 6.27
C ARG A 147 -8.98 -14.78 6.19
N GLU A 148 -9.70 -14.51 7.27
CA GLU A 148 -11.16 -14.62 7.31
C GLU A 148 -11.82 -13.74 6.24
N LEU A 149 -11.34 -12.50 6.05
CA LEU A 149 -11.82 -11.60 5.01
C LEU A 149 -11.58 -12.16 3.60
N ILE A 150 -10.35 -12.60 3.30
CA ILE A 150 -10.00 -13.14 1.98
C ILE A 150 -10.77 -14.44 1.66
N GLU A 151 -10.95 -15.31 2.66
CA GLU A 151 -11.73 -16.54 2.50
C GLU A 151 -13.21 -16.25 2.27
N SER A 152 -13.72 -15.14 2.80
CA SER A 152 -15.12 -14.73 2.67
C SER A 152 -15.46 -14.02 1.36
N ASP A 153 -14.48 -13.37 0.72
CA ASP A 153 -14.68 -12.59 -0.51
C ASP A 153 -13.53 -12.78 -1.51
N VAL A 154 -13.83 -13.49 -2.60
CA VAL A 154 -12.89 -13.74 -3.70
C VAL A 154 -12.42 -12.45 -4.37
N ASP A 155 -13.19 -11.37 -4.29
CA ASP A 155 -12.79 -10.10 -4.88
C ASP A 155 -11.59 -9.48 -4.15
N LEU A 156 -11.34 -9.84 -2.90
CA LEU A 156 -10.19 -9.36 -2.13
C LEU A 156 -8.85 -10.02 -2.54
N GLU A 157 -8.85 -10.97 -3.48
CA GLU A 157 -7.64 -11.66 -3.97
C GLU A 157 -6.56 -10.66 -4.46
N CYS A 158 -6.95 -9.49 -4.99
CA CYS A 158 -6.00 -8.48 -5.45
C CYS A 158 -5.14 -7.85 -4.33
N PHE A 159 -5.47 -8.06 -3.06
CA PHE A 159 -4.68 -7.59 -1.92
C PHE A 159 -3.65 -8.62 -1.43
N ILE A 160 -3.80 -9.89 -1.83
CA ILE A 160 -2.92 -11.00 -1.41
C ILE A 160 -1.43 -10.69 -1.66
N PRO A 161 -1.00 -10.14 -2.82
CA PRO A 161 0.41 -9.80 -3.03
C PRO A 161 0.98 -8.84 -1.99
N GLY A 162 0.18 -7.87 -1.54
CA GLY A 162 0.57 -6.92 -0.50
C GLY A 162 0.73 -7.58 0.88
N ILE A 163 -0.13 -8.56 1.18
CA ILE A 163 -0.04 -9.36 2.41
C ILE A 163 1.23 -10.19 2.41
N TYR A 164 1.53 -10.87 1.30
CA TYR A 164 2.78 -11.61 1.15
C TYR A 164 3.99 -10.70 1.32
N HIS A 165 4.05 -9.58 0.60
CA HIS A 165 5.15 -8.61 0.74
C HIS A 165 5.46 -8.28 2.20
N VAL A 166 4.43 -8.04 3.00
CA VAL A 166 4.56 -7.72 4.43
C VAL A 166 4.94 -8.95 5.27
N MET A 167 4.26 -10.08 5.09
CA MET A 167 4.49 -11.30 5.89
C MET A 167 5.85 -11.94 5.65
N MET A 168 6.49 -11.65 4.52
CA MET A 168 7.81 -12.12 4.19
C MET A 168 8.92 -11.30 4.88
N GLN A 169 8.64 -10.08 5.34
CA GLN A 169 9.64 -9.25 6.04
C GLN A 169 10.14 -9.98 7.31
N GLY A 170 11.43 -10.31 7.34
CA GLY A 170 12.08 -10.97 8.48
C GLY A 170 12.03 -12.51 8.47
N ARG A 171 11.57 -13.14 7.39
CA ARG A 171 11.65 -14.61 7.22
C ARG A 171 12.98 -15.05 6.58
N LYS A 172 13.25 -16.36 6.63
CA LYS A 172 14.41 -16.97 5.96
C LYS A 172 14.07 -17.30 4.51
N GLU A 173 15.04 -17.17 3.61
CA GLU A 173 14.93 -17.46 2.17
C GLU A 173 14.23 -18.80 1.85
N SER A 174 14.57 -19.87 2.59
CA SER A 174 14.00 -21.20 2.38
C SER A 174 12.48 -21.31 2.62
N GLU A 175 11.86 -20.31 3.24
CA GLU A 175 10.43 -20.27 3.54
C GLU A 175 9.64 -19.40 2.54
N LEU A 176 10.31 -18.80 1.56
CA LEU A 176 9.78 -17.66 0.81
C LEU A 176 9.50 -17.91 -0.67
N ASP A 177 10.14 -18.88 -1.30
CA ASP A 177 10.08 -19.02 -2.76
C ASP A 177 8.65 -19.25 -3.26
N ASP A 178 7.95 -20.26 -2.73
CA ASP A 178 6.55 -20.56 -3.12
C ASP A 178 5.60 -19.37 -2.88
N ALA A 179 5.75 -18.70 -1.73
CA ALA A 179 4.94 -17.56 -1.33
C ALA A 179 5.16 -16.35 -2.26
N LEU A 180 6.42 -16.09 -2.61
CA LEU A 180 6.80 -15.02 -3.51
C LEU A 180 6.33 -15.29 -4.94
N GLN A 181 6.49 -16.52 -5.44
CA GLN A 181 6.02 -16.87 -6.79
C GLN A 181 4.50 -16.71 -6.91
N GLU A 182 3.74 -17.14 -5.90
CA GLU A 182 2.29 -16.94 -5.90
C GLU A 182 1.92 -15.45 -5.79
N ALA A 183 2.62 -14.68 -4.95
CA ALA A 183 2.41 -13.23 -4.86
C ALA A 183 2.68 -12.51 -6.19
N LEU A 184 3.77 -12.86 -6.89
CA LEU A 184 4.12 -12.29 -8.19
C LEU A 184 3.10 -12.70 -9.27
N LYS A 185 2.64 -13.95 -9.26
CA LYS A 185 1.60 -14.44 -10.17
C LYS A 185 0.29 -13.68 -10.00
N ILE A 186 -0.16 -13.47 -8.77
CA ILE A 186 -1.37 -12.69 -8.48
C ILE A 186 -1.16 -11.21 -8.84
N ALA A 187 -0.01 -10.62 -8.49
CA ALA A 187 0.26 -9.22 -8.85
C ALA A 187 0.23 -9.00 -10.38
N ARG A 188 0.77 -9.94 -11.16
CA ARG A 188 0.67 -9.93 -12.64
C ARG A 188 -0.75 -10.09 -13.13
N LYS A 189 -1.56 -10.97 -12.53
CA LYS A 189 -2.99 -11.15 -12.88
C LYS A 189 -3.76 -9.84 -12.77
N TYR A 190 -3.42 -9.00 -11.80
CA TYR A 190 -4.08 -7.71 -11.57
C TYR A 190 -3.31 -6.51 -12.14
N ASP A 191 -2.20 -6.70 -12.87
CA ASP A 191 -1.33 -5.63 -13.37
C ASP A 191 -0.90 -4.62 -12.28
N ASP A 192 -0.66 -5.11 -11.05
CA ASP A 192 -0.28 -4.28 -9.92
C ASP A 192 1.22 -3.99 -9.90
N LEU A 193 1.65 -3.12 -10.82
CA LEU A 193 3.05 -2.76 -11.03
C LEU A 193 3.73 -2.23 -9.75
N VAL A 194 3.01 -1.45 -8.93
CA VAL A 194 3.52 -0.94 -7.64
C VAL A 194 3.88 -2.09 -6.70
N VAL A 195 3.04 -3.12 -6.61
CA VAL A 195 3.33 -4.27 -5.75
C VAL A 195 4.39 -5.19 -6.38
N MET A 196 4.39 -5.34 -7.71
CA MET A 196 5.43 -6.10 -8.42
C MET A 196 6.83 -5.52 -8.17
N ALA A 197 7.01 -4.21 -8.28
CA ALA A 197 8.30 -3.55 -8.01
C ALA A 197 8.82 -3.88 -6.60
N ARG A 198 7.92 -3.83 -5.61
CA ARG A 198 8.24 -4.16 -4.20
C ARG A 198 8.58 -5.63 -4.00
N LEU A 199 7.84 -6.54 -4.62
CA LEU A 199 8.11 -7.98 -4.54
C LEU A 199 9.46 -8.33 -5.17
N PHE A 200 9.83 -7.70 -6.30
CA PHE A 200 11.16 -7.87 -6.90
C PHE A 200 12.28 -7.32 -6.03
N ALA A 201 12.12 -6.12 -5.46
CA ALA A 201 13.10 -5.55 -4.55
C ALA A 201 13.29 -6.41 -3.30
N LEU A 202 12.19 -6.95 -2.75
CA LEU A 202 12.21 -7.86 -1.61
C LEU A 202 12.90 -9.18 -1.96
N ASN A 203 12.59 -9.78 -3.12
CA ASN A 203 13.26 -11.00 -3.59
C ASN A 203 14.77 -10.79 -3.72
N ALA A 204 15.17 -9.68 -4.34
CA ALA A 204 16.57 -9.32 -4.51
C ALA A 204 17.29 -9.22 -3.15
N ALA A 205 16.64 -8.65 -2.13
CA ALA A 205 17.20 -8.55 -0.79
C ALA A 205 17.41 -9.92 -0.13
N PHE A 206 16.55 -10.91 -0.39
CA PHE A 206 16.68 -12.26 0.18
C PHE A 206 17.76 -13.09 -0.49
N ILE A 207 17.82 -13.07 -1.83
CA ILE A 207 18.73 -13.93 -2.59
C ILE A 207 20.12 -13.32 -2.80
N ARG A 208 20.35 -12.06 -2.41
CA ARG A 208 21.63 -11.38 -2.64
C ARG A 208 22.83 -12.16 -2.09
N ASP A 209 22.65 -12.80 -0.95
CA ASP A 209 23.74 -13.51 -0.27
C ASP A 209 23.98 -14.92 -0.86
N THR A 210 23.07 -15.44 -1.70
CA THR A 210 23.14 -16.78 -2.33
C THR A 210 23.33 -16.73 -3.85
N ASP A 211 22.75 -15.75 -4.54
CA ASP A 211 22.86 -15.51 -5.99
C ASP A 211 22.84 -14.00 -6.29
N GLU A 212 24.02 -13.38 -6.23
CA GLU A 212 24.22 -11.95 -6.47
C GLU A 212 23.75 -11.51 -7.88
N ALA A 213 23.98 -12.34 -8.90
CA ALA A 213 23.63 -12.02 -10.28
C ALA A 213 22.12 -12.01 -10.50
N LEU A 214 21.38 -12.94 -9.86
CA LEU A 214 19.92 -12.93 -9.89
C LEU A 214 19.36 -11.76 -9.05
N ALA A 215 19.96 -11.46 -7.89
CA ALA A 215 19.57 -10.31 -7.08
C ALA A 215 19.69 -8.99 -7.84
N GLU A 216 20.80 -8.79 -8.57
CA GLU A 216 21.02 -7.59 -9.38
C GLU A 216 19.94 -7.44 -10.47
N LYS A 217 19.57 -8.54 -11.14
CA LYS A 217 18.46 -8.53 -12.12
C LYS A 217 17.14 -8.15 -11.47
N CYS A 218 16.83 -8.70 -10.29
CA CYS A 218 15.60 -8.35 -9.58
C CYS A 218 15.57 -6.88 -9.14
N PHE A 219 16.69 -6.33 -8.64
CA PHE A 219 16.78 -4.90 -8.34
C PHE A 219 16.64 -4.03 -9.60
N HIS A 220 17.23 -4.45 -10.72
CA HIS A 220 17.08 -3.76 -12.00
C HIS A 220 15.61 -3.69 -12.43
N PHE A 221 14.90 -4.82 -12.44
CA PHE A 221 13.47 -4.84 -12.78
C PHE A 221 12.62 -4.00 -11.84
N ALA A 222 12.89 -4.03 -10.53
CA ALA A 222 12.20 -3.18 -9.56
C ALA A 222 12.39 -1.69 -9.88
N ARG A 223 13.62 -1.29 -10.24
CA ARG A 223 13.95 0.09 -10.61
C ARG A 223 13.30 0.54 -11.92
N GLU A 224 13.29 -0.32 -12.94
CA GLU A 224 12.60 -0.02 -14.20
C GLU A 224 11.11 0.24 -13.96
N LEU A 225 10.46 -0.60 -13.15
CA LEU A 225 9.06 -0.40 -12.78
C LEU A 225 8.86 0.91 -11.99
N ASP A 226 9.72 1.22 -11.02
CA ASP A 226 9.63 2.45 -10.25
C ASP A 226 9.82 3.70 -11.14
N GLU A 227 10.75 3.65 -12.11
CA GLU A 227 10.96 4.69 -13.11
C GLU A 227 9.72 4.89 -14.00
N ASP A 228 9.12 3.79 -14.49
CA ASP A 228 7.87 3.81 -15.26
C ASP A 228 6.68 4.36 -14.45
N LEU A 229 6.70 4.17 -13.13
CA LEU A 229 5.70 4.71 -12.19
C LEU A 229 5.97 6.18 -11.80
N GLY A 230 7.09 6.76 -12.24
CA GLY A 230 7.49 8.14 -11.94
C GLY A 230 8.09 8.33 -10.54
N PHE A 231 8.50 7.24 -9.87
CA PHE A 231 9.20 7.31 -8.60
C PHE A 231 10.68 7.70 -8.78
N ASP A 232 11.27 8.28 -7.73
CA ASP A 232 12.72 8.55 -7.75
C ASP A 232 13.46 7.20 -7.62
N PRO A 233 14.41 6.86 -8.51
CA PRO A 233 15.20 5.63 -8.44
C PRO A 233 15.93 5.45 -7.10
N LYS A 234 16.15 6.54 -6.34
CA LYS A 234 16.74 6.51 -5.00
C LYS A 234 15.74 6.17 -3.90
N SER A 235 14.44 6.21 -4.18
CA SER A 235 13.35 5.95 -3.22
C SER A 235 13.01 4.48 -3.00
N VAL A 236 13.50 3.59 -3.88
CA VAL A 236 13.29 2.12 -3.84
C VAL A 236 13.60 1.54 -2.44
N TYR A 237 14.48 2.21 -1.67
CA TYR A 237 14.97 1.73 -0.38
C TYR A 237 14.25 2.31 0.85
N SER A 238 13.35 3.30 0.73
CA SER A 238 12.81 4.00 1.91
C SER A 238 11.51 3.44 2.48
N LEU A 239 10.86 2.48 1.79
CA LEU A 239 9.59 1.88 2.22
C LEU A 239 9.70 0.41 2.64
N ALA A 240 10.93 -0.12 2.75
CA ALA A 240 11.21 -1.49 3.17
C ALA A 240 11.16 -1.71 4.70
N ILE A 241 10.56 -0.79 5.47
CA ILE A 241 10.42 -0.86 6.94
C ILE A 241 8.94 -0.87 7.32
#